data_AF-A0A353F0Z5-F1
#
_entry.id   AF-A0A353F0Z5-F1
#
_cell.length_a   1.000
_cell.length_b   1.000
_cell.length_c   1.000
_cell.angle_alpha   90.00
_cell.angle_beta   90.00
_cell.angle_gamma   90.00
#
_symmetry.space_group_name_H-M   'P 1'
#
loop_
_entity.id
_entity.type
_entity.pdbx_description
1 polymer ?
#
loop_
_entity_poly.entity_id
_entity_poly.type
_entity_poly.pdbx_seq_one_letter_code
_entity_poly.pdbx_strand_id
1 'polypeptide(L)'
;MDNVIAGSNDLGVEYQVAFLVGGAVFFDGSQFNDPALNDSVVIDLLRGDDSVLSSHSEVAPEVVGILDLGFEARSFTYRGDGSGDIKFRVTGSGDAGHARFYGTIDELSVAPVDPAPFQITDIVRDPQTLAVTITFDSIDGAIYEVWGSADLQRWHDLDDSVVGTGNSTQFTDSIFAPANLRYYYQVRRP
;
A
#
# COMPACT_ATOMS: atom_id res chain seq x y z
N MET A 1 -3.35 -5.75 -25.68
CA MET A 1 -2.18 -5.96 -24.82
C MET A 1 -2.67 -5.70 -23.42
N ASP A 2 -2.90 -6.75 -22.64
CA ASP A 2 -3.21 -6.67 -21.21
C ASP A 2 -1.91 -6.47 -20.45
N ASN A 3 -1.36 -5.25 -20.52
CA ASN A 3 -0.13 -4.92 -19.80
C ASN A 3 -0.48 -4.54 -18.37
N VAL A 4 -0.67 -5.54 -17.54
CA VAL A 4 -0.72 -5.39 -16.08
C VAL A 4 0.66 -5.00 -15.54
N ILE A 5 0.70 -4.35 -14.37
CA ILE A 5 1.92 -3.91 -13.70
C ILE A 5 2.34 -4.97 -12.70
N ALA A 6 3.43 -5.69 -12.96
CA ALA A 6 3.83 -6.83 -12.15
C ALA A 6 4.07 -6.48 -10.67
N GLY A 7 3.56 -7.30 -9.75
CA GLY A 7 3.75 -7.19 -8.31
C GLY A 7 3.01 -6.01 -7.67
N SER A 8 1.90 -5.56 -8.26
CA SER A 8 1.21 -4.33 -7.87
C SER A 8 -0.08 -4.57 -7.06
N ASN A 9 -0.39 -5.80 -6.67
CA ASN A 9 -1.65 -6.07 -5.98
C ASN A 9 -1.60 -7.27 -5.02
N ASP A 10 -0.47 -7.46 -4.34
CA ASP A 10 -0.33 -8.53 -3.37
C ASP A 10 -1.28 -8.30 -2.18
N LEU A 11 -1.95 -9.36 -1.72
CA LEU A 11 -2.95 -9.29 -0.67
C LEU A 11 -2.39 -8.62 0.59
N GLY A 12 -3.07 -7.56 1.03
CA GLY A 12 -2.77 -6.84 2.26
C GLY A 12 -1.58 -5.87 2.17
N VAL A 13 -0.78 -5.92 1.08
CA VAL A 13 0.35 -5.00 0.88
C VAL A 13 -0.17 -3.61 0.56
N GLU A 14 0.39 -2.58 1.21
CA GLU A 14 0.09 -1.19 0.88
C GLU A 14 1.01 -0.72 -0.26
N TYR A 15 0.42 -0.05 -1.23
CA TYR A 15 1.10 0.48 -2.40
C TYR A 15 0.91 1.99 -2.46
N GLN A 16 1.94 2.70 -2.93
CA GLN A 16 1.88 4.11 -3.26
C GLN A 16 1.86 4.27 -4.78
N VAL A 17 0.87 5.02 -5.27
CA VAL A 17 0.85 5.56 -6.63
C VAL A 17 1.38 6.97 -6.57
N ALA A 18 2.44 7.25 -7.32
CA ALA A 18 3.06 8.57 -7.41
C ALA A 18 3.02 9.08 -8.85
N PHE A 19 2.82 10.38 -9.01
CA PHE A 19 2.72 11.04 -10.31
C PHE A 19 3.01 12.53 -10.20
N LEU A 20 3.32 13.15 -11.34
CA LEU A 20 3.31 14.59 -11.52
C LEU A 20 1.99 15.00 -12.16
N VAL A 21 1.34 16.04 -11.64
CA VAL A 21 0.14 16.64 -12.24
C VAL A 21 0.37 18.13 -12.49
N GLY A 22 -0.08 18.63 -13.63
CA GLY A 22 0.08 20.04 -14.00
C GLY A 22 -1.14 20.58 -14.74
N GLY A 23 -1.10 21.88 -15.00
CA GLY A 23 -2.10 22.54 -15.84
C GLY A 23 -1.96 22.13 -17.30
N ALA A 24 -3.09 22.08 -18.01
CA ALA A 24 -3.15 21.77 -19.44
C ALA A 24 -3.92 22.85 -20.19
N VAL A 25 -3.40 23.22 -21.34
CA VAL A 25 -3.98 24.19 -22.28
C VAL A 25 -3.92 23.62 -23.69
N PHE A 26 -4.92 23.92 -24.52
CA PHE A 26 -4.90 23.52 -25.93
C PHE A 26 -4.24 24.58 -26.81
N PHE A 27 -5.03 25.45 -27.43
CA PHE A 27 -4.56 26.51 -28.32
C PHE A 27 -5.18 27.87 -27.96
N ASP A 28 -6.42 27.90 -27.48
CA ASP A 28 -7.12 29.13 -27.05
C ASP A 28 -7.01 29.31 -25.52
N GLY A 29 -6.89 30.56 -25.06
CA GLY A 29 -6.83 30.91 -23.64
C GLY A 29 -8.10 30.61 -22.85
N SER A 30 -9.17 30.15 -23.50
CA SER A 30 -10.39 29.61 -22.87
C SER A 30 -10.41 28.08 -22.74
N GLN A 31 -9.42 27.38 -23.31
CA GLN A 31 -9.33 25.92 -23.37
C GLN A 31 -8.24 25.38 -22.45
N PHE A 32 -8.35 25.72 -21.17
CA PHE A 32 -7.45 25.29 -20.11
C PHE A 32 -8.22 24.59 -18.99
N ASN A 33 -7.53 23.84 -18.14
CA ASN A 33 -8.11 23.30 -16.91
C ASN A 33 -8.39 24.43 -15.92
N ASP A 34 -9.56 24.42 -15.31
CA ASP A 34 -9.95 25.38 -14.30
C ASP A 34 -10.13 24.68 -12.94
N PRO A 35 -9.19 24.86 -11.99
CA PRO A 35 -9.31 24.22 -10.67
C PRO A 35 -10.53 24.72 -9.88
N ALA A 36 -11.04 25.92 -10.16
CA ALA A 36 -12.27 26.41 -9.50
C ALA A 36 -13.53 25.64 -9.97
N LEU A 37 -13.44 24.92 -11.08
CA LEU A 37 -14.49 24.07 -11.61
C LEU A 37 -14.22 22.58 -11.40
N ASN A 38 -13.20 22.23 -10.59
CA ASN A 38 -12.78 20.86 -10.30
C ASN A 38 -12.45 20.06 -11.56
N ASP A 39 -11.80 20.71 -12.53
CA ASP A 39 -11.19 20.01 -13.65
C ASP A 39 -10.05 19.12 -13.09
N SER A 40 -10.30 17.81 -13.04
CA SER A 40 -9.44 16.84 -12.36
C SER A 40 -9.00 15.73 -13.29
N VAL A 41 -7.77 15.26 -13.08
CA VAL A 41 -7.30 13.99 -13.61
C VAL A 41 -7.82 12.87 -12.70
N VAL A 42 -8.42 11.86 -13.30
CA VAL A 42 -8.91 10.65 -12.62
C VAL A 42 -7.98 9.50 -12.96
N ILE A 43 -7.47 8.82 -11.93
CA ILE A 43 -6.60 7.65 -12.04
C ILE A 43 -7.35 6.47 -11.44
N ASP A 44 -7.83 5.57 -12.30
CA ASP A 44 -8.41 4.30 -11.89
C ASP A 44 -7.34 3.21 -11.84
N LEU A 45 -7.37 2.43 -10.76
CA LEU A 45 -6.66 1.17 -10.63
C LEU A 45 -7.61 0.06 -11.05
N LEU A 46 -7.31 -0.59 -12.16
CA LEU A 46 -8.15 -1.64 -12.71
C LEU A 46 -7.55 -3.01 -12.40
N ARG A 47 -8.37 -4.00 -12.09
CA ARG A 47 -7.97 -5.41 -12.06
C ARG A 47 -7.73 -5.94 -13.48
N GLY A 48 -7.23 -7.17 -13.58
CA GLY A 48 -7.03 -7.84 -14.86
C GLY A 48 -8.29 -7.90 -15.75
N ASP A 49 -9.48 -7.96 -15.13
CA ASP A 49 -10.80 -7.99 -15.77
C ASP A 49 -11.41 -6.60 -16.04
N ASP A 50 -10.64 -5.53 -15.88
CA ASP A 50 -11.02 -4.12 -16.02
C ASP A 50 -12.06 -3.61 -14.99
N SER A 51 -12.38 -4.39 -13.96
CA SER A 51 -13.14 -3.89 -12.81
C SER A 51 -12.28 -2.91 -11.99
N VAL A 52 -12.90 -1.86 -11.47
CA VAL A 52 -12.20 -0.85 -10.66
C VAL A 52 -11.88 -1.43 -9.28
N LEU A 53 -10.60 -1.45 -8.92
CA LEU A 53 -10.10 -1.72 -7.57
C LEU A 53 -10.19 -0.45 -6.71
N SER A 54 -9.69 0.66 -7.24
CA SER A 54 -9.71 1.98 -6.58
C SER A 54 -9.74 3.09 -7.64
N SER A 55 -10.23 4.28 -7.27
CA SER A 55 -10.28 5.46 -8.13
C SER A 55 -9.85 6.68 -7.33
N HIS A 56 -8.92 7.45 -7.89
CA HIS A 56 -8.44 8.70 -7.31
C HIS A 56 -8.71 9.85 -8.27
N SER A 57 -9.19 10.98 -7.74
CA SER A 57 -9.44 12.21 -8.51
C SER A 57 -8.59 13.32 -7.93
N GLU A 58 -7.74 13.91 -8.76
CA GLU A 58 -6.82 15.00 -8.40
C GLU A 58 -7.17 16.25 -9.21
N VAL A 59 -7.54 17.35 -8.54
CA VAL A 59 -7.71 18.65 -9.21
C VAL A 59 -6.38 19.11 -9.76
N ALA A 60 -6.32 19.35 -11.07
CA ALA A 60 -5.09 19.78 -11.71
C ALA A 60 -4.73 21.21 -11.28
N PRO A 61 -3.43 21.51 -11.02
CA PRO A 61 -2.97 22.86 -10.71
C PRO A 61 -3.31 23.89 -11.80
N GLU A 62 -3.29 25.17 -11.43
CA GLU A 62 -3.46 26.26 -12.41
C GLU A 62 -2.36 26.22 -13.48
N VAL A 63 -2.70 26.64 -14.70
CA VAL A 63 -1.71 26.83 -15.76
C VAL A 63 -0.77 27.98 -15.36
N VAL A 64 0.54 27.69 -15.29
CA VAL A 64 1.54 28.67 -14.85
C VAL A 64 1.95 29.58 -16.01
N GLY A 65 2.32 29.03 -17.16
CA GLY A 65 2.77 29.85 -18.28
C GLY A 65 3.28 29.07 -19.50
N ILE A 66 3.82 29.81 -20.47
CA ILE A 66 4.33 29.24 -21.72
C ILE A 66 5.54 28.35 -21.43
N LEU A 67 5.49 27.10 -21.92
CA LEU A 67 6.50 26.05 -21.72
C LEU A 67 6.70 25.61 -20.26
N ASP A 68 5.81 26.02 -19.36
CA ASP A 68 5.79 25.59 -17.96
C ASP A 68 4.40 25.06 -17.60
N LEU A 69 4.31 23.74 -17.50
CA LEU A 69 3.07 23.04 -17.18
C LEU A 69 2.76 23.08 -15.67
N GLY A 70 3.67 23.63 -14.84
CA GLY A 70 3.45 23.75 -13.40
C GLY A 70 3.28 22.39 -12.72
N PHE A 71 4.10 21.39 -13.09
CA PHE A 71 4.00 20.06 -12.51
C PHE A 71 4.24 20.08 -11.01
N GLU A 72 3.30 19.50 -10.27
CA GLU A 72 3.41 19.25 -8.85
C GLU A 72 3.38 17.74 -8.58
N ALA A 73 4.22 17.28 -7.66
CA ALA A 73 4.20 15.89 -7.22
C ALA A 73 2.94 15.62 -6.37
N ARG A 74 2.30 14.49 -6.65
CA ARG A 74 1.14 13.97 -5.94
C ARG A 74 1.27 12.47 -5.74
N SER A 75 0.58 11.98 -4.72
CA SER A 75 0.48 10.54 -4.48
C SER A 75 -0.78 10.19 -3.71
N PHE A 76 -1.19 8.94 -3.85
CA PHE A 76 -2.19 8.31 -3.01
C PHE A 76 -1.79 6.86 -2.75
N THR A 77 -2.36 6.24 -1.73
CA THR A 77 -2.11 4.83 -1.41
C THR A 77 -3.35 3.97 -1.67
N TYR A 78 -3.11 2.69 -1.91
CA TYR A 78 -4.15 1.65 -1.91
C TYR A 78 -3.61 0.38 -1.28
N ARG A 79 -4.53 -0.48 -0.81
CA ARG A 79 -4.18 -1.80 -0.27
C ARG A 79 -4.50 -2.86 -1.31
N GLY A 80 -3.52 -3.73 -1.58
CA GLY A 80 -3.68 -4.81 -2.53
C GLY A 80 -4.69 -5.86 -2.03
N ASP A 81 -5.50 -6.38 -2.94
CA ASP A 81 -6.57 -7.35 -2.65
C ASP A 81 -6.24 -8.78 -3.12
N GLY A 82 -5.07 -9.00 -3.73
CA GLY A 82 -4.65 -10.32 -4.18
C GLY A 82 -5.36 -10.84 -5.43
N SER A 83 -6.19 -10.02 -6.09
CA SER A 83 -6.92 -10.45 -7.30
C SER A 83 -6.07 -10.51 -8.58
N GLY A 84 -4.77 -10.23 -8.46
CA GLY A 84 -3.81 -10.12 -9.57
C GLY A 84 -3.44 -8.68 -9.89
N ASP A 85 -2.35 -8.52 -10.63
CA ASP A 85 -1.74 -7.23 -10.94
C ASP A 85 -2.70 -6.21 -11.58
N ILE A 86 -2.48 -4.92 -11.28
CA ILE A 86 -3.34 -3.83 -11.75
C ILE A 86 -2.96 -3.28 -13.13
N LYS A 87 -3.89 -2.56 -13.75
CA LYS A 87 -3.67 -1.64 -14.88
C LYS A 87 -4.05 -0.22 -14.43
N PHE A 88 -3.45 0.80 -15.04
CA PHE A 88 -3.93 2.17 -14.89
C PHE A 88 -4.91 2.53 -16.00
N ARG A 89 -5.97 3.27 -15.65
CA ARG A 89 -6.75 4.06 -16.60
C ARG A 89 -6.75 5.53 -16.14
N VAL A 90 -6.38 6.42 -17.06
CA VAL A 90 -6.34 7.86 -16.79
C VAL A 90 -7.42 8.55 -17.63
N THR A 91 -8.29 9.31 -16.98
CA THR A 91 -9.36 10.10 -17.60
C THR A 91 -9.42 11.51 -17.00
N GLY A 92 -10.32 12.36 -17.49
CA GLY A 92 -10.71 13.60 -16.81
C GLY A 92 -12.03 13.43 -16.04
N SER A 93 -12.31 14.32 -15.09
CA SER A 93 -13.53 14.31 -14.27
C SER A 93 -14.82 14.74 -14.99
N GLY A 94 -14.75 15.12 -16.27
CA GLY A 94 -15.92 15.58 -17.04
C GLY A 94 -16.30 14.69 -18.23
N ASP A 95 -17.59 14.67 -18.51
CA ASP A 95 -18.21 13.90 -19.59
C ASP A 95 -17.71 14.35 -20.98
N ALA A 96 -17.71 13.39 -21.91
CA ALA A 96 -17.46 13.62 -23.33
C ALA A 96 -18.31 14.78 -23.87
N GLY A 97 -17.66 15.89 -24.23
CA GLY A 97 -18.33 17.07 -24.80
C GLY A 97 -17.86 18.42 -24.27
N HIS A 98 -16.96 18.47 -23.29
CA HIS A 98 -16.37 19.73 -22.84
C HIS A 98 -15.19 20.16 -23.71
N ALA A 99 -15.09 21.47 -23.95
CA ALA A 99 -14.06 22.08 -24.79
C ALA A 99 -12.73 22.36 -24.06
N ARG A 100 -12.54 21.82 -22.84
CA ARG A 100 -11.41 22.12 -21.94
C ARG A 100 -10.65 20.87 -21.54
N PHE A 101 -9.43 21.08 -21.07
CA PHE A 101 -8.55 20.02 -20.58
C PHE A 101 -8.73 19.84 -19.08
N TYR A 102 -8.45 18.65 -18.58
CA TYR A 102 -8.59 18.33 -17.15
C TYR A 102 -7.27 18.31 -16.38
N GLY A 103 -6.18 18.64 -17.07
CA GLY A 103 -4.81 18.59 -16.57
C GLY A 103 -3.89 17.76 -17.47
N THR A 104 -2.63 17.74 -17.10
CA THR A 104 -1.60 16.86 -17.67
C THR A 104 -1.00 15.99 -16.57
N ILE A 105 -0.54 14.80 -16.93
CA ILE A 105 0.11 13.87 -16.00
C ILE A 105 1.44 13.39 -16.58
N ASP A 106 2.43 13.18 -15.72
CA ASP A 106 3.70 12.53 -16.07
C ASP A 106 4.21 11.67 -14.88
N GLU A 107 5.21 10.83 -15.14
CA GLU A 107 5.89 9.98 -14.15
C GLU A 107 4.96 9.10 -13.30
N LEU A 108 3.81 8.67 -13.86
CA LEU A 108 2.87 7.78 -13.18
C LEU A 108 3.54 6.44 -12.88
N SER A 109 3.63 6.12 -11.58
CA SER A 109 4.30 4.94 -11.07
C SER A 109 3.54 4.34 -9.90
N VAL A 110 3.81 3.06 -9.63
CA VAL A 110 3.34 2.36 -8.44
C VAL A 110 4.48 1.56 -7.84
N ALA A 111 4.60 1.60 -6.52
CA ALA A 111 5.53 0.80 -5.77
C ALA A 111 4.88 0.37 -4.45
N PRO A 112 5.26 -0.79 -3.88
CA PRO A 112 4.95 -1.09 -2.50
C PRO A 112 5.42 0.06 -1.60
N VAL A 113 4.58 0.48 -0.66
CA VAL A 113 5.08 1.27 0.47
C VAL A 113 6.01 0.34 1.23
N ASP A 114 7.27 0.75 1.41
CA ASP A 114 8.21 -0.01 2.22
C ASP A 114 7.57 -0.23 3.59
N PRO A 115 7.20 -1.47 3.95
CA PRO A 115 6.68 -1.70 5.28
C PRO A 115 7.81 -1.34 6.24
N ALA A 116 7.44 -0.73 7.38
CA ALA A 116 8.39 -0.60 8.48
C ALA A 116 9.11 -1.95 8.66
N PRO A 117 10.44 -1.94 8.92
CA PRO A 117 11.20 -3.17 9.05
C PRO A 117 10.45 -4.10 9.98
N PHE A 118 10.21 -5.34 9.57
CA PHE A 118 9.47 -6.31 10.37
C PHE A 118 10.13 -6.51 11.74
N GLN A 119 9.44 -6.20 12.85
CA GLN A 119 9.99 -6.34 14.20
C GLN A 119 9.00 -6.99 15.15
N ILE A 120 9.54 -7.71 16.14
CA ILE A 120 8.85 -7.92 17.41
C ILE A 120 8.97 -6.61 18.19
N THR A 121 7.83 -5.95 18.44
CA THR A 121 7.75 -4.61 19.03
C THR A 121 7.54 -4.64 20.53
N ASP A 122 6.96 -5.72 21.06
CA ASP A 122 6.78 -5.91 22.51
C ASP A 122 6.86 -7.38 22.93
N ILE A 123 7.31 -7.62 24.15
CA ILE A 123 7.40 -8.95 24.77
C ILE A 123 6.96 -8.82 26.23
N VAL A 124 5.80 -9.41 26.55
CA VAL A 124 5.23 -9.39 27.90
C VAL A 124 5.22 -10.79 28.47
N ARG A 125 5.79 -10.96 29.67
CA ARG A 125 5.68 -12.20 30.45
C ARG A 125 4.61 -12.04 31.52
N ASP A 126 3.64 -12.94 31.52
CA ASP A 126 2.62 -13.00 32.57
C ASP A 126 3.25 -13.47 33.91
N PRO A 127 3.07 -12.74 35.02
CA PRO A 127 3.74 -13.05 36.28
C PRO A 127 3.16 -14.26 37.03
N GLN A 128 1.96 -14.73 36.68
CA GLN A 128 1.29 -15.85 37.35
C GLN A 128 1.53 -17.18 36.62
N THR A 129 1.34 -17.16 35.30
CA THR A 129 1.44 -18.33 34.43
C THR A 129 2.82 -18.50 33.81
N LEU A 130 3.64 -17.44 33.82
CA LEU A 130 4.93 -17.36 33.13
C LEU A 130 4.84 -17.50 31.61
N ALA A 131 3.63 -17.52 31.03
CA ALA A 131 3.42 -17.44 29.60
C ALA A 131 3.97 -16.12 29.04
N VAL A 132 4.34 -16.12 27.77
CA VAL A 132 4.88 -14.93 27.11
C VAL A 132 4.04 -14.60 25.89
N THR A 133 3.59 -13.36 25.81
CA THR A 133 2.96 -12.79 24.63
C THR A 133 3.97 -11.92 23.90
N ILE A 134 4.19 -12.20 22.63
CA ILE A 134 4.94 -11.35 21.71
C ILE A 134 3.96 -10.53 20.87
N THR A 135 4.31 -9.27 20.63
CA THR A 135 3.62 -8.39 19.68
C THR A 135 4.58 -8.07 18.54
N PHE A 136 4.14 -8.19 17.30
CA PHE A 136 4.98 -7.94 16.12
C PHE A 136 4.22 -7.19 15.02
N ASP A 137 4.96 -6.48 14.17
CA ASP A 137 4.41 -5.79 13.00
C ASP A 137 3.84 -6.81 12.00
N SER A 138 2.63 -6.59 11.52
CA SER A 138 1.95 -7.58 10.67
C SER A 138 1.12 -6.97 9.55
N ILE A 139 0.91 -7.76 8.51
CA ILE A 139 0.02 -7.45 7.39
C ILE A 139 -1.26 -8.27 7.58
N ASP A 140 -2.39 -7.63 7.36
CA ASP A 140 -3.70 -8.27 7.49
C ASP A 140 -3.82 -9.46 6.53
N GLY A 141 -4.23 -10.61 7.05
CA GLY A 141 -4.37 -11.85 6.29
C GLY A 141 -3.06 -12.56 5.90
N ALA A 142 -1.89 -11.97 6.15
CA ALA A 142 -0.62 -12.66 5.93
C ALA A 142 -0.41 -13.77 6.97
N ILE A 143 0.18 -14.90 6.56
CA ILE A 143 0.51 -15.99 7.47
C ILE A 143 1.94 -15.83 7.98
N TYR A 144 2.13 -16.05 9.28
CA TYR A 144 3.41 -15.97 9.97
C TYR A 144 3.73 -17.28 10.67
N GLU A 145 5.01 -17.63 10.62
CA GLU A 145 5.58 -18.71 11.42
C GLU A 145 6.24 -18.11 12.67
N VAL A 146 5.94 -18.68 13.84
CA VAL A 146 6.52 -18.29 15.11
C VAL A 146 7.40 -19.40 15.64
N TRP A 147 8.65 -19.07 15.91
CA TRP A 147 9.67 -20.01 16.36
C TRP A 147 10.22 -19.58 17.73
N GLY A 148 10.55 -20.58 18.55
CA GLY A 148 11.09 -20.42 19.89
C GLY A 148 12.45 -21.11 20.07
N SER A 149 13.31 -20.55 20.91
CA SER A 149 14.60 -21.16 21.27
C SER A 149 15.00 -20.86 22.71
N ALA A 150 15.62 -21.82 23.38
CA ALA A 150 16.22 -21.59 24.70
C ALA A 150 17.69 -21.15 24.62
N ASP A 151 18.35 -21.34 23.47
CA ASP A 151 19.81 -21.24 23.34
C ASP A 151 20.29 -20.47 22.08
N LEU A 152 19.38 -19.99 21.24
CA LEU A 152 19.63 -19.35 19.94
C LEU A 152 20.29 -20.26 18.89
N GLN A 153 20.47 -21.55 19.19
CA GLN A 153 21.09 -22.53 18.28
C GLN A 153 20.05 -23.50 17.74
N ARG A 154 19.21 -24.03 18.63
CA ARG A 154 18.12 -24.93 18.27
C ARG A 154 16.80 -24.18 18.33
N TRP A 155 16.12 -24.17 17.20
CA TRP A 155 14.81 -23.52 17.04
C TRP A 155 13.72 -24.58 16.93
N HIS A 156 12.59 -24.31 17.57
CA HIS A 156 11.40 -25.13 17.55
C HIS A 156 10.25 -24.30 17.00
N ASP A 157 9.45 -24.93 16.16
CA ASP A 157 8.21 -24.34 15.68
C ASP A 157 7.20 -24.27 16.84
N LEU A 158 6.63 -23.08 17.05
CA LEU A 158 5.58 -22.84 18.03
C LEU A 158 4.20 -22.83 17.36
N ASP A 159 4.11 -22.26 16.15
CA ASP A 159 2.92 -22.20 15.30
C ASP A 159 3.34 -21.73 13.89
N ASP A 160 2.89 -22.45 12.85
CA ASP A 160 3.17 -22.17 11.44
C ASP A 160 2.01 -21.43 10.73
N SER A 161 0.96 -21.07 11.47
CA SER A 161 -0.32 -20.64 10.91
C SER A 161 -0.88 -19.35 11.52
N VAL A 162 -0.03 -18.51 12.14
CA VAL A 162 -0.47 -17.27 12.79
C VAL A 162 -0.93 -16.27 11.74
N VAL A 163 -2.24 -15.99 11.71
CA VAL A 163 -2.84 -15.03 10.78
C VAL A 163 -2.63 -13.61 11.29
N GLY A 164 -2.02 -12.77 10.46
CA GLY A 164 -1.83 -11.35 10.74
C GLY A 164 -3.16 -10.60 10.77
N THR A 165 -3.31 -9.70 11.74
CA THR A 165 -4.52 -8.86 11.92
C THR A 165 -4.36 -7.43 11.42
N GLY A 166 -3.25 -7.13 10.75
CA GLY A 166 -2.94 -5.81 10.20
C GLY A 166 -2.34 -4.85 11.22
N ASN A 167 -1.30 -4.11 10.80
CA ASN A 167 -0.43 -3.25 11.60
C ASN A 167 0.33 -3.99 12.71
N SER A 168 -0.34 -4.81 13.52
CA SER A 168 0.22 -5.55 14.64
C SER A 168 -0.54 -6.84 14.92
N THR A 169 0.17 -7.91 15.28
CA THR A 169 -0.38 -9.21 15.67
C THR A 169 0.25 -9.67 16.97
N GLN A 170 -0.52 -10.41 17.78
CA GLN A 170 -0.05 -11.00 19.03
C GLN A 170 -0.04 -12.53 18.94
N PHE A 171 0.98 -13.13 19.53
CA PHE A 171 1.08 -14.57 19.74
C PHE A 171 1.47 -14.86 21.19
N THR A 172 0.83 -15.86 21.82
CA THR A 172 1.10 -16.23 23.20
C THR A 172 1.68 -17.65 23.28
N ASP A 173 2.93 -17.76 23.74
CA ASP A 173 3.54 -19.03 24.13
C ASP A 173 3.21 -19.37 25.58
N SER A 174 2.27 -20.29 25.76
CA SER A 174 1.87 -20.83 27.06
C SER A 174 2.45 -22.21 27.35
N ILE A 175 3.32 -22.74 26.49
CA ILE A 175 3.82 -24.12 26.58
C ILE A 175 5.31 -24.14 26.92
N PHE A 176 6.14 -23.47 26.13
CA PHE A 176 7.60 -23.52 26.27
C PHE A 176 8.12 -22.40 27.14
N ALA A 177 7.59 -21.19 27.00
CA ALA A 177 8.00 -20.04 27.81
C ALA A 177 7.87 -20.24 29.33
N PRO A 178 6.80 -20.88 29.86
CA PRO A 178 6.69 -21.10 31.31
C PRO A 178 7.78 -22.01 31.87
N ALA A 179 8.29 -22.96 31.07
CA ALA A 179 9.35 -23.88 31.48
C ALA A 179 10.76 -23.27 31.36
N ASN A 180 10.89 -22.10 30.71
CA ASN A 180 12.18 -21.50 30.36
C ASN A 180 12.26 -20.03 30.80
N LEU A 181 13.11 -19.75 31.78
CA LEU A 181 13.35 -18.39 32.29
C LEU A 181 14.00 -17.47 31.24
N ARG A 182 14.73 -18.05 30.29
CA ARG A 182 15.24 -17.36 29.10
C ARG A 182 14.74 -18.11 27.87
N TYR A 183 13.98 -17.41 27.05
CA TYR A 183 13.42 -17.95 25.81
C TYR A 183 13.41 -16.84 24.78
N TYR A 184 13.82 -17.17 23.57
CA TYR A 184 14.01 -16.26 22.45
C TYR A 184 12.97 -16.57 21.39
N TYR A 185 12.49 -15.53 20.72
CA TYR A 185 11.48 -15.64 19.68
C TYR A 185 12.03 -15.17 18.35
N GLN A 186 11.57 -15.80 17.30
CA GLN A 186 11.73 -15.35 15.94
C GLN A 186 10.38 -15.51 15.25
N VAL A 187 9.99 -14.49 14.50
CA VAL A 187 8.81 -14.55 13.65
C VAL A 187 9.27 -14.40 12.22
N ARG A 188 8.65 -15.15 11.30
CA ARG A 188 9.01 -15.16 9.88
C ARG A 188 7.74 -15.08 9.06
N ARG A 189 7.85 -14.43 7.90
CA ARG A 189 6.86 -14.51 6.83
C ARG A 189 7.47 -15.40 5.74
N PRO A 190 6.90 -16.59 5.46
CA PRO A 190 7.38 -17.48 4.41
C PRO A 190 7.14 -16.93 3.00
#